data_AF-A0A2G3AP78-F1
#
_entry.id   AF-A0A2G3AP78-F1
#
_cell.length_a   1.000
_cell.length_b   1.000
_cell.length_c   1.000
_cell.angle_alpha   90.00
_cell.angle_beta   90.00
_cell.angle_gamma   90.00
#
_symmetry.space_group_name_H-M   'P 1'
#
loop_
_entity.id
_entity.type
_entity.pdbx_description
1 polymer ?
#
loop_
_entity_poly.entity_id
_entity_poly.type
_entity_poly.pdbx_seq_one_letter_code
_entity_poly.pdbx_strand_id
1 'polypeptide(L)'
;MEIGRMTQLNVLDLSHNLMVGDISPQLANLKVLVDLNLSHNGLSGHIPEEVESMTGLQVVFLSYNELEGPIPNNKAFITASLQGNKRLCGNLTGFQPCERPSKHSIVKRRHKLILIILLPVMGGLVLLYAFLGVLFMYDRRRRRAKDDGRRNDDGWLSISMLDGKALYRDILNATEEFDSTFFIGKGGHGSVYKVNLPSLGTIALKRLHSSFEINTHPKSFMNEVRELTGIKHRNIVNLYGYCSHAQYLFLVYEYAERGSLSSILINEVESKKMDWLKRVNSIKGVGFALSYMYQDCSPPIVHRDISSSNVLLDSEYEARVSDFGIAKLLKPDSSNFTALAGTYGYVAPELAYTMKVMQMCDVYSFGVLALEIIKGKHLGEYITVLANSSTMDHHVQLSDFLDECLPYQKIE
;
A
#
# COMPACT_ATOMS: atom_id res chain seq x y z
N MET A 1 -23.06 -0.82 43.70
CA MET A 1 -24.02 -1.38 44.68
C MET A 1 -25.35 -0.65 44.49
N GLU A 2 -26.39 -1.32 43.97
CA GLU A 2 -27.71 -0.71 43.68
C GLU A 2 -28.56 -0.39 44.92
N ILE A 3 -28.01 -0.64 46.11
CA ILE A 3 -28.71 -0.55 47.40
C ILE A 3 -29.26 0.85 47.70
N GLY A 4 -28.63 1.90 47.16
CA GLY A 4 -29.09 3.29 47.30
C GLY A 4 -30.47 3.60 46.70
N ARG A 5 -31.12 2.63 46.02
CA ARG A 5 -32.50 2.73 45.51
C ARG A 5 -33.57 2.25 46.51
N MET A 6 -33.17 1.58 47.59
CA MET A 6 -34.09 0.99 48.57
C MET A 6 -34.49 2.00 49.65
N THR A 7 -35.09 3.12 49.26
CA THR A 7 -35.33 4.31 50.13
C THR A 7 -36.22 4.09 51.35
N GLN A 8 -36.85 2.92 51.47
CA GLN A 8 -37.68 2.51 52.62
C GLN A 8 -36.94 1.59 53.61
N LEU A 9 -35.67 1.28 53.35
CA LEU A 9 -34.89 0.37 54.17
C LEU A 9 -34.53 1.01 55.51
N ASN A 10 -34.89 0.31 56.60
CA ASN A 10 -34.69 0.77 57.97
C ASN A 10 -33.46 0.10 58.63
N VAL A 11 -33.23 -1.18 58.31
CA VAL A 11 -32.08 -1.97 58.80
C VAL A 11 -31.33 -2.55 57.62
N LEU A 12 -30.00 -2.39 57.61
CA LEU A 12 -29.10 -2.99 56.63
C LEU A 12 -27.95 -3.68 57.35
N ASP A 13 -27.97 -5.02 57.34
CA ASP A 13 -26.87 -5.84 57.84
C ASP A 13 -26.24 -6.63 56.68
N LEU A 14 -24.97 -6.32 56.41
CA LEU A 14 -24.10 -7.02 55.46
C LEU A 14 -22.81 -7.48 56.14
N SER A 15 -22.82 -7.64 57.47
CA SER A 15 -21.64 -8.05 58.22
C SER A 15 -21.20 -9.47 57.90
N HIS A 16 -19.93 -9.79 58.16
CA HIS A 16 -19.35 -11.11 57.93
C HIS A 16 -19.46 -11.62 56.49
N ASN A 17 -19.18 -10.73 55.54
CA ASN A 17 -19.11 -11.07 54.12
C ASN A 17 -17.70 -10.81 53.58
N LEU A 18 -17.50 -11.10 52.29
CA LEU A 18 -16.23 -10.87 51.59
C LEU A 18 -16.28 -9.59 50.72
N MET A 19 -17.03 -8.57 51.15
CA MET A 19 -17.13 -7.33 50.37
C MET A 19 -15.82 -6.55 50.40
N VAL A 20 -15.39 -6.08 49.23
CA VAL A 20 -14.15 -5.31 49.03
C VAL A 20 -14.42 -4.03 48.23
N GLY A 21 -13.50 -3.07 48.30
CA GLY A 21 -13.64 -1.77 47.68
C GLY A 21 -14.31 -0.75 48.60
N ASP A 22 -14.66 0.41 48.05
CA ASP A 22 -15.07 1.56 48.85
C ASP A 22 -16.57 1.55 49.19
N ILE A 23 -16.94 2.18 50.31
CA ILE A 23 -18.35 2.43 50.64
C ILE A 23 -18.89 3.46 49.64
N SER A 24 -19.93 3.08 48.91
CA SER A 24 -20.53 3.91 47.86
C SER A 24 -21.23 5.15 48.45
N PRO A 25 -20.98 6.39 47.96
CA PRO A 25 -21.68 7.60 48.43
C PRO A 25 -23.21 7.53 48.29
N GLN A 26 -23.71 6.71 47.35
CA GLN A 26 -25.13 6.44 47.14
C GLN A 26 -25.83 5.82 48.36
N LEU A 27 -25.09 5.30 49.34
CA LEU A 27 -25.64 4.85 50.62
C LEU A 27 -26.39 5.97 51.34
N ALA A 28 -25.96 7.23 51.15
CA ALA A 28 -26.61 8.42 51.71
C ALA A 28 -28.04 8.68 51.18
N ASN A 29 -28.48 7.95 50.17
CA ASN A 29 -29.85 8.02 49.65
C ASN A 29 -30.87 7.26 50.53
N LEU A 30 -30.41 6.40 51.44
CA LEU A 30 -31.27 5.65 52.35
C LEU A 30 -31.70 6.51 53.55
N LYS A 31 -32.57 7.50 53.30
CA LYS A 31 -32.91 8.56 54.27
C LYS A 31 -33.61 8.06 55.54
N VAL A 32 -34.23 6.88 55.51
CA VAL A 32 -34.94 6.27 56.65
C VAL A 32 -34.16 5.15 57.34
N LEU A 33 -32.91 4.91 56.92
CA LEU A 33 -32.06 3.88 57.52
C LEU A 33 -31.66 4.27 58.94
N VAL A 34 -31.89 3.37 59.88
CA VAL A 34 -31.60 3.52 61.31
C VAL A 34 -30.39 2.69 61.71
N ASP A 35 -30.32 1.44 61.23
CA ASP A 35 -29.26 0.49 61.60
C ASP A 35 -28.44 0.08 60.38
N LEU A 36 -27.13 0.31 60.45
CA LEU A 36 -26.17 -0.07 59.41
C LEU A 36 -25.05 -0.92 60.01
N ASN A 37 -24.94 -2.17 59.53
CA ASN A 37 -23.86 -3.07 59.90
C ASN A 37 -23.11 -3.56 58.66
N LEU A 38 -21.87 -3.09 58.50
CA LEU A 38 -20.93 -3.51 57.46
C LEU A 38 -19.65 -4.13 58.07
N SER A 39 -19.70 -4.51 59.34
CA SER A 39 -18.52 -5.02 60.06
C SER A 39 -18.01 -6.35 59.48
N HIS A 40 -16.75 -6.69 59.72
CA HIS A 40 -16.13 -7.94 59.26
C HIS A 40 -16.25 -8.14 57.74
N ASN A 41 -15.71 -7.19 56.98
CA ASN A 41 -15.56 -7.25 55.52
C ASN A 41 -14.14 -6.78 55.14
N GLY A 42 -13.84 -6.68 53.85
CA GLY A 42 -12.59 -6.11 53.32
C GLY A 42 -12.80 -4.73 52.69
N LEU A 43 -13.74 -3.92 53.19
CA LEU A 43 -14.03 -2.60 52.63
C LEU A 43 -12.85 -1.64 52.87
N SER A 44 -12.47 -0.90 51.85
CA SER A 44 -11.31 0.01 51.84
C SER A 44 -11.73 1.46 51.61
N GLY A 45 -10.76 2.37 51.60
CA GLY A 45 -11.01 3.77 51.27
C GLY A 45 -11.73 4.53 52.40
N HIS A 46 -12.40 5.62 52.04
CA HIS A 46 -12.97 6.57 53.00
C HIS A 46 -14.44 6.26 53.29
N ILE A 47 -14.90 6.62 54.50
CA ILE A 47 -16.33 6.70 54.78
C ILE A 47 -16.85 7.95 54.05
N PRO A 48 -17.83 7.85 53.13
CA PRO A 48 -18.28 9.00 52.35
C PRO A 48 -18.81 10.11 53.25
N GLU A 49 -18.40 11.35 52.99
CA GLU A 49 -18.84 12.53 53.76
C GLU A 49 -20.36 12.71 53.68
N GLU A 50 -20.98 12.25 52.60
CA GLU A 50 -22.44 12.29 52.40
C GLU A 50 -23.21 11.53 53.48
N VAL A 51 -22.60 10.54 54.14
CA VAL A 51 -23.20 9.80 55.27
C VAL A 51 -23.44 10.72 56.48
N GLU A 52 -22.69 11.83 56.61
CA GLU A 52 -22.94 12.85 57.63
C GLU A 52 -24.35 13.43 57.51
N SER A 53 -24.91 13.48 56.29
CA SER A 53 -26.27 13.99 56.02
C SER A 53 -27.41 13.01 56.36
N MET A 54 -27.10 11.78 56.77
CA MET A 54 -28.10 10.75 57.11
C MET A 54 -28.61 10.92 58.55
N THR A 55 -29.58 11.83 58.74
CA THR A 55 -30.10 12.17 60.07
C THR A 55 -30.89 11.05 60.77
N GLY A 56 -31.38 10.06 60.03
CA GLY A 56 -32.13 8.91 60.55
C GLY A 56 -31.25 7.81 61.17
N LEU A 57 -29.95 7.81 60.87
CA LEU A 57 -29.03 6.77 61.28
C LEU A 57 -28.75 6.85 62.79
N GLN A 58 -28.82 5.72 63.48
CA GLN A 58 -28.64 5.64 64.93
C GLN A 58 -27.55 4.63 65.32
N VAL A 59 -27.52 3.46 64.68
CA VAL A 59 -26.58 2.39 65.01
C VAL A 59 -25.69 2.09 63.82
N VAL A 60 -24.37 2.14 64.03
CA VAL A 60 -23.37 1.94 62.98
C VAL A 60 -22.27 0.99 63.45
N PHE A 61 -22.11 -0.11 62.71
CA PHE A 61 -21.02 -1.08 62.90
C PHE A 61 -20.16 -1.16 61.63
N LEU A 62 -18.93 -0.65 61.68
CA LEU A 62 -17.95 -0.71 60.57
C LEU A 62 -16.64 -1.40 60.98
N SER A 63 -16.62 -2.06 62.14
CA SER A 63 -15.42 -2.67 62.69
C SER A 63 -14.87 -3.77 61.80
N TYR A 64 -13.55 -3.99 61.89
CA TYR A 64 -12.83 -5.01 61.13
C TYR A 64 -13.03 -4.89 59.60
N ASN A 65 -12.61 -3.73 59.07
CA ASN A 65 -12.45 -3.42 57.65
C ASN A 65 -11.08 -2.73 57.42
N GLU A 66 -10.80 -2.25 56.20
CA GLU A 66 -9.59 -1.53 55.80
C GLU A 66 -9.82 -0.03 55.57
N LEU A 67 -10.82 0.57 56.26
CA LEU A 67 -11.20 1.97 56.07
C LEU A 67 -10.13 2.95 56.56
N GLU A 68 -10.06 4.10 55.91
CA GLU A 68 -9.10 5.18 56.17
C GLU A 68 -9.72 6.57 56.10
N GLY A 69 -9.04 7.57 56.68
CA GLY A 69 -9.46 8.97 56.62
C GLY A 69 -10.39 9.43 57.75
N PRO A 70 -11.02 10.63 57.62
CA PRO A 70 -11.79 11.24 58.69
C PRO A 70 -13.09 10.49 58.97
N ILE A 71 -13.44 10.37 60.25
CA ILE A 71 -14.73 9.84 60.69
C ILE A 71 -15.82 10.93 60.56
N PRO A 72 -16.97 10.65 59.90
CA PRO A 72 -18.06 11.63 59.76
C PRO A 72 -18.58 12.13 61.10
N ASN A 73 -18.95 13.41 61.17
CA ASN A 73 -19.37 14.05 62.42
C ASN A 73 -20.90 14.09 62.57
N ASN A 74 -21.52 12.92 62.71
CA ASN A 74 -22.94 12.83 63.04
C ASN A 74 -23.18 12.04 64.33
N LYS A 75 -24.40 12.08 64.87
CA LYS A 75 -24.75 11.43 66.15
C LYS A 75 -24.50 9.91 66.17
N ALA A 76 -24.69 9.23 65.04
CA ALA A 76 -24.52 7.78 64.94
C ALA A 76 -23.04 7.35 65.06
N PHE A 77 -22.11 8.20 64.59
CA PHE A 77 -20.67 7.92 64.63
C PHE A 77 -20.02 8.18 65.99
N ILE A 78 -20.72 8.84 66.92
CA ILE A 78 -20.24 9.02 68.30
C ILE A 78 -20.14 7.68 69.04
N THR A 79 -21.10 6.78 68.79
CA THR A 79 -21.20 5.46 69.43
C THR A 79 -20.96 4.30 68.46
N ALA A 80 -20.42 4.58 67.26
CA ALA A 80 -20.19 3.57 66.24
C ALA A 80 -19.06 2.60 66.61
N SER A 81 -19.18 1.34 66.19
CA SER A 81 -18.10 0.37 66.30
C SER A 81 -17.15 0.52 65.12
N LEU A 82 -15.96 1.07 65.36
CA LEU A 82 -14.96 1.40 64.33
C LEU A 82 -13.62 0.65 64.48
N GLN A 83 -13.49 -0.19 65.52
CA GLN A 83 -12.26 -0.92 65.82
C GLN A 83 -11.79 -1.81 64.66
N GLY A 84 -10.49 -2.04 64.54
CA GLY A 84 -9.93 -2.87 63.45
C GLY A 84 -9.63 -2.10 62.15
N ASN A 85 -10.13 -0.87 61.98
CA ASN A 85 -9.76 0.01 60.87
C ASN A 85 -8.53 0.85 61.26
N LYS A 86 -7.34 0.48 60.77
CA LYS A 86 -6.05 1.02 61.25
C LYS A 86 -5.77 2.48 60.86
N ARG A 87 -6.46 3.01 59.85
CA ARG A 87 -6.14 4.32 59.23
C ARG A 87 -7.26 5.36 59.37
N LEU A 88 -8.27 5.10 60.20
CA LEU A 88 -9.29 6.11 60.53
C LEU A 88 -8.71 7.15 61.50
N CYS A 89 -9.12 8.41 61.32
CA CYS A 89 -8.71 9.53 62.15
C CYS A 89 -9.93 10.40 62.50
N GLY A 90 -9.88 11.10 63.63
CA GLY A 90 -11.02 11.92 64.07
C GLY A 90 -10.88 12.36 65.52
N ASN A 91 -11.87 13.12 65.99
CA ASN A 91 -11.89 13.67 67.35
C ASN A 91 -12.60 12.73 68.36
N LEU A 92 -12.57 11.42 68.11
CA LEU A 92 -13.21 10.39 68.93
C LEU A 92 -12.16 9.66 69.78
N THR A 93 -12.53 9.27 71.00
CA THR A 93 -11.64 8.55 71.92
C THR A 93 -11.16 7.24 71.29
N GLY A 94 -9.84 7.09 71.17
CA GLY A 94 -9.20 5.91 70.56
C GLY A 94 -8.70 6.11 69.12
N PHE A 95 -8.98 7.26 68.49
CA PHE A 95 -8.48 7.62 67.16
C PHE A 95 -7.53 8.82 67.22
N GLN A 96 -6.53 8.85 66.32
CA GLN A 96 -5.63 10.00 66.23
C GLN A 96 -6.31 11.17 65.49
N PRO A 97 -6.02 12.44 65.86
CA PRO A 97 -6.45 13.59 65.08
C PRO A 97 -5.89 13.54 63.66
N CYS A 98 -6.71 13.86 62.66
CA CYS A 98 -6.26 13.86 61.26
C CYS A 98 -5.15 14.91 61.04
N GLU A 99 -3.99 14.49 60.55
CA GLU A 99 -2.87 15.39 60.26
C GLU A 99 -3.21 16.32 59.09
N ARG A 100 -3.24 17.63 59.35
CA ARG A 100 -3.23 18.65 58.28
C ARG A 100 -1.78 18.99 57.93
N PRO A 101 -1.35 18.88 56.66
CA PRO A 101 0.04 19.15 56.31
C PRO A 101 0.40 20.63 56.49
N SER A 102 1.44 20.89 57.29
CA SER A 102 2.03 22.21 57.52
C SER A 102 2.77 22.72 56.27
N LYS A 103 2.48 23.98 55.88
CA LYS A 103 3.04 24.70 54.71
C LYS A 103 4.58 24.76 54.69
N HIS A 104 5.25 24.58 55.82
CA HIS A 104 6.72 24.70 55.92
C HIS A 104 7.47 23.43 55.46
N SER A 105 6.80 22.26 55.45
CA SER A 105 7.38 20.99 54.96
C SER A 105 7.26 20.82 53.44
N ILE A 106 6.31 21.52 52.82
CA ILE A 106 5.99 21.43 51.39
C ILE A 106 7.08 22.08 50.53
N VAL A 107 7.69 23.17 50.98
CA VAL A 107 8.75 23.87 50.21
C VAL A 107 10.04 23.04 50.15
N LYS A 108 10.48 22.46 51.28
CA LYS A 108 11.69 21.61 51.33
C LYS A 108 11.53 20.32 50.53
N ARG A 109 10.34 19.69 50.57
CA ARG A 109 10.05 18.47 49.81
C ARG A 109 9.86 18.76 48.31
N ARG A 110 9.26 19.90 47.95
CA ARG A 110 9.17 20.37 46.55
C ARG A 110 10.54 20.64 45.95
N HIS A 111 11.46 21.33 46.62
CA HIS A 111 12.81 21.54 46.08
C HIS A 111 13.58 20.23 45.88
N LYS A 112 13.43 19.25 46.79
CA LYS A 112 14.07 17.94 46.65
C LYS A 112 13.48 17.13 45.49
N LEU A 113 12.15 17.15 45.31
CA LEU A 113 11.46 16.52 44.17
C LEU A 113 11.78 17.22 42.84
N ILE A 114 11.82 18.55 42.81
CA ILE A 114 12.22 19.33 41.63
C ILE A 114 13.65 18.97 41.25
N LEU A 115 14.59 18.88 42.20
CA LEU A 115 15.98 18.50 41.89
C LEU A 115 16.07 17.05 41.33
N ILE A 116 15.31 16.12 41.90
CA ILE A 116 15.24 14.71 41.46
C ILE A 116 14.65 14.57 40.05
N ILE A 117 13.75 15.47 39.64
CA ILE A 117 13.15 15.45 38.30
C ILE A 117 14.01 16.25 37.30
N LEU A 118 14.55 17.41 37.70
CA LEU A 118 15.33 18.26 36.82
C LEU A 118 16.66 17.61 36.42
N LEU A 119 17.35 16.93 37.34
CA LEU A 119 18.67 16.33 37.06
C LEU A 119 18.61 15.24 35.96
N PRO A 120 17.68 14.26 36.01
CA PRO A 120 17.50 13.28 34.93
C PRO A 120 16.97 13.90 33.64
N VAL A 121 16.08 14.91 33.71
CA VAL A 121 15.57 15.58 32.51
C VAL A 121 16.68 16.36 31.82
N MET A 122 17.50 17.09 32.57
CA MET A 122 18.67 17.78 32.03
C MET A 122 19.72 16.80 31.50
N GLY A 123 19.97 15.69 32.20
CA GLY A 123 20.83 14.62 31.71
C GLY A 123 20.30 13.98 30.42
N GLY A 124 19.00 13.71 30.36
CA GLY A 124 18.32 13.17 29.19
C GLY A 124 18.36 14.14 28.00
N LEU A 125 18.18 15.44 28.23
CA LEU A 125 18.32 16.47 27.20
C LEU A 125 19.76 16.56 26.69
N VAL A 126 20.77 16.51 27.57
CA VAL A 126 22.17 16.49 27.16
C VAL A 126 22.49 15.24 26.33
N LEU A 127 21.99 14.07 26.73
CA LEU A 127 22.14 12.83 25.96
C LEU A 127 21.38 12.89 24.64
N LEU A 128 20.20 13.50 24.60
CA LEU A 128 19.42 13.72 23.38
C LEU A 128 20.17 14.66 22.42
N TYR A 129 20.70 15.79 22.90
CA TYR A 129 21.48 16.71 22.08
C TYR A 129 22.82 16.10 21.66
N ALA A 130 23.45 15.28 22.49
CA ALA A 130 24.63 14.52 22.11
C ALA A 130 24.29 13.46 21.04
N PHE A 131 23.16 12.76 21.17
CA PHE A 131 22.68 11.80 20.19
C PHE A 131 22.29 12.47 18.88
N LEU A 132 21.56 13.58 18.92
CA LEU A 132 21.27 14.42 17.75
C LEU A 132 22.54 15.03 17.17
N GLY A 133 23.53 15.36 18.00
CA GLY A 133 24.85 15.80 17.59
C GLY A 133 25.63 14.68 16.90
N VAL A 134 25.57 13.44 17.39
CA VAL A 134 26.14 12.26 16.74
C VAL A 134 25.39 11.93 15.46
N LEU A 135 24.06 12.04 15.42
CA LEU A 135 23.26 11.87 14.21
C LEU A 135 23.56 12.98 13.20
N PHE A 136 23.74 14.22 13.64
CA PHE A 136 24.12 15.34 12.80
C PHE A 136 25.58 15.22 12.36
N MET A 137 26.48 14.70 13.18
CA MET A 137 27.86 14.41 12.81
C MET A 137 27.96 13.18 11.91
N TYR A 138 27.11 12.18 12.09
CA TYR A 138 26.95 11.02 11.22
C TYR A 138 26.35 11.44 9.90
N ASP A 139 25.34 12.30 9.90
CA ASP A 139 24.74 12.86 8.70
C ASP A 139 25.66 13.88 8.05
N ARG A 140 26.45 14.66 8.79
CA ARG A 140 27.48 15.56 8.26
C ARG A 140 28.70 14.79 7.78
N ARG A 141 29.08 13.67 8.40
CA ARG A 141 30.07 12.72 7.88
C ARG A 141 29.53 11.95 6.69
N ARG A 142 28.24 11.61 6.65
CA ARG A 142 27.55 10.99 5.52
C ARG A 142 27.38 11.99 4.38
N ARG A 143 27.15 13.27 4.68
CA ARG A 143 27.11 14.38 3.72
C ARG A 143 28.51 14.73 3.23
N ARG A 144 29.54 14.73 4.09
CA ARG A 144 30.95 14.91 3.70
C ARG A 144 31.50 13.70 2.96
N ALA A 145 31.15 12.47 3.34
CA ALA A 145 31.45 11.25 2.59
C ALA A 145 30.57 11.15 1.33
N LYS A 146 29.39 11.79 1.30
CA LYS A 146 28.64 12.08 0.08
C LYS A 146 29.20 13.28 -0.68
N ASP A 147 30.04 14.17 -0.15
CA ASP A 147 30.61 15.31 -0.88
C ASP A 147 31.97 14.94 -1.47
N ASP A 148 32.80 14.21 -0.70
CA ASP A 148 33.99 13.49 -1.19
C ASP A 148 33.58 12.29 -2.07
N GLY A 149 32.43 11.67 -1.80
CA GLY A 149 31.84 10.63 -2.64
C GLY A 149 31.08 11.18 -3.85
N ARG A 150 30.44 12.36 -3.79
CA ARG A 150 29.76 12.99 -4.95
C ARG A 150 30.70 13.65 -5.93
N ARG A 151 31.96 13.87 -5.58
CA ARG A 151 32.95 14.24 -6.59
C ARG A 151 33.38 13.06 -7.47
N ASN A 152 32.99 11.83 -7.13
CA ASN A 152 33.34 10.63 -7.90
C ASN A 152 32.19 9.62 -8.12
N ASP A 153 30.94 9.95 -7.79
CA ASP A 153 29.80 9.04 -7.96
C ASP A 153 28.76 9.66 -8.91
N ASP A 154 28.90 9.33 -10.21
CA ASP A 154 28.20 9.86 -11.39
C ASP A 154 26.69 9.50 -11.44
N GLY A 155 25.98 9.51 -10.31
CA GLY A 155 24.52 9.38 -10.29
C GLY A 155 23.98 8.05 -10.84
N TRP A 156 24.77 6.99 -10.82
CA TRP A 156 24.37 5.71 -11.39
C TRP A 156 23.63 4.80 -10.44
N LEU A 157 22.58 4.18 -10.99
CA LEU A 157 21.89 3.06 -10.37
C LEU A 157 21.89 1.84 -11.28
N SER A 158 23.02 1.12 -11.33
CA SER A 158 23.18 -0.26 -11.83
C SER A 158 22.90 -0.53 -13.32
N ILE A 159 23.62 -1.50 -13.90
CA ILE A 159 23.52 -1.86 -15.32
C ILE A 159 23.49 -3.39 -15.50
N SER A 160 22.63 -3.88 -16.40
CA SER A 160 22.56 -5.26 -16.91
C SER A 160 23.57 -5.51 -18.03
N MET A 161 24.27 -6.67 -18.05
CA MET A 161 25.13 -7.31 -19.11
C MET A 161 26.08 -6.47 -20.00
N LEU A 162 25.83 -5.19 -20.25
CA LEU A 162 26.60 -4.22 -21.02
C LEU A 162 27.19 -3.18 -20.05
N ASP A 163 28.36 -2.61 -20.36
CA ASP A 163 28.90 -1.49 -19.57
C ASP A 163 28.05 -0.24 -19.77
N GLY A 164 27.20 0.07 -18.80
CA GLY A 164 26.23 1.15 -18.94
C GLY A 164 26.77 2.56 -18.76
N LYS A 165 28.05 2.75 -18.38
CA LYS A 165 28.71 4.06 -18.61
C LYS A 165 28.84 4.33 -20.08
N ALA A 166 29.32 3.31 -20.77
CA ALA A 166 29.59 3.37 -22.19
C ALA A 166 28.25 3.51 -22.90
N LEU A 167 27.28 2.62 -22.59
CA LEU A 167 25.97 2.63 -23.22
C LEU A 167 25.22 3.96 -23.04
N TYR A 168 25.23 4.57 -21.85
CA TYR A 168 24.58 5.86 -21.63
C TYR A 168 25.22 6.99 -22.44
N ARG A 169 26.56 7.04 -22.47
CA ARG A 169 27.30 8.03 -23.26
C ARG A 169 27.09 7.83 -24.76
N ASP A 170 27.12 6.58 -25.21
CA ASP A 170 26.85 6.21 -26.59
C ASP A 170 25.42 6.61 -26.98
N ILE A 171 24.43 6.40 -26.11
CA ILE A 171 23.04 6.85 -26.30
C ILE A 171 22.96 8.38 -26.43
N LEU A 172 23.56 9.14 -25.51
CA LEU A 172 23.50 10.61 -25.56
C LEU A 172 24.15 11.16 -26.84
N ASN A 173 25.30 10.60 -27.21
CA ASN A 173 26.02 11.00 -28.42
C ASN A 173 25.21 10.63 -29.67
N ALA A 174 24.67 9.42 -29.73
CA ALA A 174 23.94 8.92 -30.89
C ALA A 174 22.53 9.52 -31.04
N THR A 175 21.97 10.11 -29.98
CA THR A 175 20.66 10.79 -30.02
C THR A 175 20.76 12.30 -30.14
N GLU A 176 21.98 12.87 -30.19
CA GLU A 176 22.21 14.32 -30.18
C GLU A 176 21.37 15.03 -29.09
N GLU A 177 21.42 14.52 -27.86
CA GLU A 177 20.57 14.98 -26.74
C GLU A 177 19.05 14.81 -26.95
N PHE A 178 18.65 13.74 -27.64
CA PHE A 178 17.25 13.41 -27.97
C PHE A 178 16.60 14.37 -28.96
N ASP A 179 17.33 14.70 -30.03
CA ASP A 179 16.79 15.42 -31.17
C ASP A 179 15.54 14.73 -31.72
N SER A 180 14.58 15.55 -32.19
CA SER A 180 13.29 15.08 -32.69
C SER A 180 13.38 14.20 -33.94
N THR A 181 14.50 14.22 -34.67
CA THR A 181 14.76 13.38 -35.83
C THR A 181 14.87 11.89 -35.50
N PHE A 182 15.28 11.53 -34.28
CA PHE A 182 15.38 10.15 -33.84
C PHE A 182 14.05 9.61 -33.26
N PHE A 183 13.08 10.48 -33.03
CA PHE A 183 11.81 10.12 -32.41
C PHE A 183 10.93 9.31 -33.37
N ILE A 184 10.52 8.11 -32.95
CA ILE A 184 9.65 7.23 -33.76
C ILE A 184 8.24 7.06 -33.19
N GLY A 185 8.03 7.41 -31.91
CA GLY A 185 6.69 7.34 -31.32
C GLY A 185 6.66 7.66 -29.83
N LYS A 186 5.46 7.99 -29.34
CA LYS A 186 5.18 8.21 -27.92
C LYS A 186 4.03 7.32 -27.51
N GLY A 187 4.27 6.45 -26.53
CA GLY A 187 3.25 5.61 -25.89
C GLY A 187 2.86 6.12 -24.50
N GLY A 188 1.95 5.42 -23.84
CA GLY A 188 1.48 5.77 -22.50
C GLY A 188 2.59 5.77 -21.42
N HIS A 189 3.64 4.97 -21.65
CA HIS A 189 4.71 4.75 -20.67
C HIS A 189 6.03 5.43 -21.04
N GLY A 190 6.14 6.09 -22.21
CA GLY A 190 7.40 6.70 -22.62
C GLY A 190 7.48 7.14 -24.07
N SER A 191 8.63 7.71 -24.42
CA SER A 191 8.99 8.11 -25.79
C SER A 191 9.99 7.10 -26.36
N VAL A 192 9.81 6.70 -27.61
CA VAL A 192 10.68 5.72 -28.30
C VAL A 192 11.47 6.42 -29.39
N TYR A 193 12.76 6.10 -29.45
CA TYR A 193 13.72 6.65 -30.40
C TYR A 193 14.39 5.52 -31.17
N LYS A 194 14.62 5.71 -32.48
CA LYS A 194 15.47 4.83 -33.28
C LYS A 194 16.90 5.33 -33.19
N VAL A 195 17.81 4.46 -32.75
CA VAL A 195 19.21 4.83 -32.53
C VAL A 195 20.10 3.78 -33.19
N ASN A 196 21.21 4.21 -33.80
CA ASN A 196 22.23 3.30 -34.29
C ASN A 196 23.44 3.38 -33.36
N LEU A 197 23.70 2.30 -32.62
CA LEU A 197 24.83 2.21 -31.70
C LEU A 197 25.98 1.38 -32.31
N PRO A 198 27.25 1.79 -32.17
CA PRO A 198 28.37 1.05 -32.72
C PRO A 198 28.47 -0.42 -32.25
N SER A 199 28.03 -0.70 -31.03
CA SER A 199 28.12 -2.02 -30.38
C SER A 199 26.90 -2.93 -30.60
N LEU A 200 25.73 -2.35 -30.89
CA LEU A 200 24.45 -3.08 -30.96
C LEU A 200 23.72 -2.91 -32.30
N GLY A 201 24.24 -2.09 -33.21
CA GLY A 201 23.57 -1.74 -34.46
C GLY A 201 22.32 -0.88 -34.23
N THR A 202 21.31 -1.05 -35.08
CA THR A 202 20.05 -0.31 -34.97
C THR A 202 19.17 -0.87 -33.86
N ILE A 203 18.79 -0.01 -32.92
CA ILE A 203 18.02 -0.34 -31.73
C ILE A 203 16.81 0.60 -31.56
N ALA A 204 15.84 0.14 -30.77
CA ALA A 204 14.74 0.96 -30.26
C ALA A 204 15.01 1.33 -28.80
N LEU A 205 15.18 2.62 -28.54
CA LEU A 205 15.43 3.17 -27.21
C LEU A 205 14.14 3.76 -26.65
N LYS A 206 13.60 3.16 -25.58
CA LYS A 206 12.41 3.68 -24.89
C LYS A 206 12.82 4.46 -23.65
N ARG A 207 12.60 5.78 -23.69
CA ARG A 207 12.72 6.69 -22.54
C ARG A 207 11.43 6.70 -21.75
N LEU A 208 11.47 6.20 -20.53
CA LEU A 208 10.31 6.19 -19.65
C LEU A 208 10.04 7.61 -19.10
N HIS A 209 8.77 8.00 -19.00
CA HIS A 209 8.41 9.30 -18.44
C HIS A 209 8.52 9.24 -16.91
N SER A 210 9.14 10.27 -16.32
CA SER A 210 9.56 10.30 -14.90
C SER A 210 8.40 10.29 -13.87
N SER A 211 7.15 10.18 -14.32
CA SER A 211 5.95 10.10 -13.48
C SER A 211 5.64 8.69 -12.95
N PHE A 212 6.35 7.65 -13.41
CA PHE A 212 6.08 6.26 -13.03
C PHE A 212 6.87 5.86 -11.76
N GLU A 213 6.29 6.08 -10.58
CA GLU A 213 6.56 5.35 -9.31
C GLU A 213 8.02 5.06 -8.87
N ILE A 214 9.04 5.78 -9.37
CA ILE A 214 10.44 5.61 -8.91
C ILE A 214 10.56 5.94 -7.40
N ASN A 215 9.61 6.68 -6.84
CA ASN A 215 9.63 7.15 -5.45
C ASN A 215 9.10 6.16 -4.42
N THR A 216 8.40 5.09 -4.82
CA THR A 216 7.77 4.17 -3.85
C THR A 216 8.56 2.87 -3.67
N HIS A 217 8.99 2.16 -4.73
CA HIS A 217 9.79 0.93 -4.58
C HIS A 217 10.70 0.63 -5.80
N PRO A 218 11.85 1.33 -5.97
CA PRO A 218 12.75 1.12 -7.11
C PRO A 218 13.25 -0.34 -7.21
N LYS A 219 13.38 -1.06 -6.09
CA LYS A 219 13.80 -2.46 -6.07
C LYS A 219 12.76 -3.42 -6.71
N SER A 220 11.46 -3.15 -6.58
CA SER A 220 10.41 -4.03 -7.13
C SER A 220 10.35 -3.92 -8.66
N PHE A 221 10.33 -2.68 -9.16
CA PHE A 221 10.38 -2.38 -10.59
C PHE A 221 11.64 -2.97 -11.24
N MET A 222 12.81 -2.80 -10.61
CA MET A 222 14.07 -3.34 -11.15
C MET A 222 14.11 -4.88 -11.17
N ASN A 223 13.46 -5.55 -10.22
CA ASN A 223 13.33 -7.00 -10.25
C ASN A 223 12.47 -7.44 -11.42
N GLU A 224 11.34 -6.78 -11.68
CA GLU A 224 10.48 -7.09 -12.82
C GLU A 224 11.19 -6.86 -14.16
N VAL A 225 11.89 -5.73 -14.33
CA VAL A 225 12.70 -5.45 -15.53
C VAL A 225 13.78 -6.52 -15.73
N ARG A 226 14.42 -7.00 -14.65
CA ARG A 226 15.44 -8.05 -14.74
C ARG A 226 14.85 -9.38 -15.21
N GLU A 227 13.68 -9.77 -14.72
CA GLU A 227 12.99 -10.98 -15.21
C GLU A 227 12.64 -10.84 -16.69
N LEU A 228 12.17 -9.66 -17.11
CA LEU A 228 11.85 -9.37 -18.51
C LEU A 228 13.08 -9.40 -19.44
N THR A 229 14.28 -9.01 -18.97
CA THR A 229 15.51 -9.15 -19.77
C THR A 229 15.90 -10.60 -20.06
N GLY A 230 15.42 -11.54 -19.24
CA GLY A 230 15.66 -12.98 -19.40
C GLY A 230 14.79 -13.61 -20.49
N ILE A 231 13.73 -12.94 -20.94
CA ILE A 231 12.83 -13.45 -21.97
C ILE A 231 13.54 -13.45 -23.32
N LYS A 232 13.64 -14.63 -23.94
CA LYS A 232 14.17 -14.80 -25.29
C LYS A 232 13.25 -15.73 -26.07
N HIS A 233 12.49 -15.16 -26.99
CA HIS A 233 11.57 -15.92 -27.85
C HIS A 233 11.48 -15.24 -29.22
N ARG A 234 11.37 -16.02 -30.30
CA ARG A 234 11.35 -15.49 -31.69
C ARG A 234 10.23 -14.48 -31.93
N ASN A 235 9.08 -14.68 -31.29
CA ASN A 235 7.90 -13.81 -31.39
C ASN A 235 7.75 -12.82 -30.23
N ILE A 236 8.83 -12.51 -29.50
CA ILE A 236 8.85 -11.46 -28.47
C ILE A 236 10.03 -10.53 -28.78
N VAL A 237 9.79 -9.23 -28.75
CA VAL A 237 10.86 -8.24 -28.98
C VAL A 237 11.90 -8.37 -27.89
N ASN A 238 13.16 -8.53 -28.31
CA ASN A 238 14.25 -8.75 -27.38
C ASN A 238 14.61 -7.48 -26.62
N LEU A 239 14.55 -7.53 -25.28
CA LEU A 239 15.11 -6.49 -24.42
C LEU A 239 16.60 -6.78 -24.22
N TYR A 240 17.47 -5.95 -24.81
CA TYR A 240 18.91 -6.05 -24.64
C TYR A 240 19.35 -5.63 -23.23
N GLY A 241 18.67 -4.66 -22.65
CA GLY A 241 18.95 -4.22 -21.30
C GLY A 241 18.27 -2.91 -20.94
N TYR A 242 18.70 -2.32 -19.84
CA TYR A 242 18.22 -1.03 -19.36
C TYR A 242 19.39 -0.14 -18.97
N CYS A 243 19.15 1.18 -18.95
CA CYS A 243 20.08 2.17 -18.42
C CYS A 243 19.34 3.08 -17.44
N SER A 244 19.84 3.17 -16.21
CA SER A 244 19.27 4.04 -15.17
C SER A 244 20.24 5.17 -14.82
N HIS A 245 19.81 6.39 -15.07
CA HIS A 245 20.51 7.63 -14.73
C HIS A 245 19.60 8.52 -13.86
N ALA A 246 20.19 9.43 -13.09
CA ALA A 246 19.45 10.31 -12.17
C ALA A 246 18.31 11.13 -12.82
N GLN A 247 18.38 11.36 -14.14
CA GLN A 247 17.36 12.10 -14.90
C GLN A 247 16.51 11.22 -15.80
N TYR A 248 17.00 10.06 -16.22
CA TYR A 248 16.38 9.26 -17.27
C TYR A 248 16.49 7.78 -16.99
N LEU A 249 15.44 7.06 -17.34
CA LEU A 249 15.40 5.61 -17.37
C LEU A 249 15.12 5.16 -18.80
N PHE A 250 16.03 4.36 -19.33
CA PHE A 250 15.95 3.82 -20.68
C PHE A 250 15.82 2.31 -20.68
N LEU A 251 15.01 1.81 -21.60
CA LEU A 251 14.96 0.41 -22.00
C LEU A 251 15.46 0.30 -23.43
N VAL A 252 16.36 -0.65 -23.66
CA VAL A 252 17.05 -0.84 -24.94
C VAL A 252 16.54 -2.12 -25.58
N TYR A 253 15.76 -1.98 -26.65
CA TYR A 253 15.13 -3.07 -27.37
C TYR A 253 15.77 -3.28 -28.74
N GLU A 254 15.62 -4.49 -29.25
CA GLU A 254 15.69 -4.77 -30.68
C GLU A 254 14.74 -3.84 -31.46
N TYR A 255 15.20 -3.36 -32.60
CA TYR A 255 14.39 -2.55 -33.52
C TYR A 255 13.68 -3.46 -34.53
N ALA A 256 12.37 -3.27 -34.70
CA ALA A 256 11.57 -3.94 -35.71
C ALA A 256 11.30 -2.99 -36.90
N GLU A 257 11.77 -3.34 -38.09
CA GLU A 257 11.90 -2.42 -39.22
C GLU A 257 10.58 -1.91 -39.78
N ARG A 258 9.51 -2.71 -39.68
CA ARG A 258 8.19 -2.36 -40.23
C ARG A 258 7.30 -1.64 -39.23
N GLY A 259 7.76 -1.46 -37.99
CA GLY A 259 7.00 -0.80 -36.94
C GLY A 259 5.84 -1.67 -36.45
N SER A 260 4.77 -1.02 -35.98
CA SER A 260 3.62 -1.72 -35.41
C SER A 260 2.67 -2.25 -36.48
N LEU A 261 2.03 -3.37 -36.16
CA LEU A 261 1.01 -3.99 -36.97
C LEU A 261 -0.16 -3.01 -37.22
N SER A 262 -0.54 -2.19 -36.24
CA SER A 262 -1.57 -1.16 -36.41
C SER A 262 -1.25 -0.19 -37.56
N SER A 263 0.01 0.23 -37.69
CA SER A 263 0.44 1.14 -38.75
C SER A 263 0.42 0.48 -40.13
N ILE A 264 0.67 -0.84 -40.20
CA ILE A 264 0.58 -1.61 -41.43
C ILE A 264 -0.87 -1.82 -41.87
N LEU A 265 -1.76 -2.15 -40.94
CA LEU A 265 -3.18 -2.39 -41.25
C LEU A 265 -3.90 -1.11 -41.70
N ILE A 266 -3.58 0.05 -41.11
CA ILE A 266 -4.17 1.35 -41.49
C ILE A 266 -3.70 1.82 -42.88
N ASN A 267 -2.48 1.49 -43.27
CA ASN A 267 -1.92 1.91 -44.54
C ASN A 267 -2.32 0.95 -45.66
N GLU A 268 -3.22 1.35 -46.56
CA GLU A 268 -3.71 0.48 -47.65
C GLU A 268 -2.59 -0.14 -48.51
N VAL A 269 -1.48 0.57 -48.73
CA VAL A 269 -0.38 0.08 -49.55
C VAL A 269 0.40 -1.02 -48.82
N GLU A 270 0.70 -0.80 -47.54
CA GLU A 270 1.41 -1.80 -46.72
C GLU A 270 0.52 -2.98 -46.34
N SER A 271 -0.77 -2.72 -46.07
CA SER A 271 -1.79 -3.73 -45.80
C SER A 271 -1.93 -4.73 -46.96
N LYS A 272 -1.85 -4.25 -48.21
CA LYS A 272 -1.83 -5.11 -49.41
C LYS A 272 -0.57 -5.98 -49.54
N LYS A 273 0.58 -5.51 -49.04
CA LYS A 273 1.82 -6.32 -48.99
C LYS A 273 1.75 -7.43 -47.93
N MET A 274 0.96 -7.18 -46.87
CA MET A 274 0.64 -8.14 -45.83
C MET A 274 -0.50 -9.08 -46.27
N ASP A 275 -0.16 -9.99 -47.19
CA ASP A 275 -1.07 -11.01 -47.70
C ASP A 275 -1.64 -11.93 -46.59
N TRP A 276 -2.60 -12.77 -46.97
CA TRP A 276 -3.27 -13.67 -46.04
C TRP A 276 -2.32 -14.60 -45.27
N LEU A 277 -1.29 -15.14 -45.94
CA LEU A 277 -0.34 -16.04 -45.30
C LEU A 277 0.47 -15.30 -44.23
N LYS A 278 0.91 -14.07 -44.51
CA LYS A 278 1.60 -13.22 -43.53
C LYS A 278 0.69 -12.91 -42.34
N ARG A 279 -0.59 -12.61 -42.56
CA ARG A 279 -1.57 -12.37 -41.47
C ARG A 279 -1.75 -13.58 -40.58
N VAL A 280 -1.95 -14.76 -41.16
CA VAL A 280 -2.07 -16.01 -40.41
C VAL A 280 -0.79 -16.31 -39.63
N ASN A 281 0.38 -16.07 -40.23
CA ASN A 281 1.66 -16.25 -39.55
C ASN A 281 1.85 -15.24 -38.40
N SER A 282 1.37 -14.01 -38.53
CA SER A 282 1.37 -13.05 -37.43
C SER A 282 0.50 -13.50 -36.27
N ILE A 283 -0.72 -14.00 -36.53
CA ILE A 283 -1.61 -14.55 -35.49
C ILE A 283 -0.94 -15.74 -34.79
N LYS A 284 -0.35 -16.66 -35.57
CA LYS A 284 0.39 -17.81 -35.02
C LYS A 284 1.57 -17.35 -34.16
N GLY A 285 2.35 -16.37 -34.63
CA GLY A 285 3.50 -15.84 -33.91
C GLY A 285 3.12 -15.27 -32.54
N VAL A 286 2.05 -14.46 -32.48
CA VAL A 286 1.53 -13.95 -31.20
C VAL A 286 1.04 -15.08 -30.31
N GLY A 287 0.36 -16.10 -30.87
CA GLY A 287 -0.03 -17.30 -30.14
C GLY A 287 1.15 -18.05 -29.52
N PHE A 288 2.25 -18.22 -30.25
CA PHE A 288 3.48 -18.82 -29.73
C PHE A 288 4.11 -18.00 -28.60
N ALA A 289 4.14 -16.67 -28.74
CA ALA A 289 4.63 -15.78 -27.68
C ALA A 289 3.80 -15.92 -26.39
N LEU A 290 2.47 -15.94 -26.50
CA LEU A 290 1.56 -16.12 -25.36
C LEU A 290 1.75 -17.50 -24.70
N SER A 291 1.90 -18.55 -25.50
CA SER A 291 2.16 -19.90 -25.00
C SER A 291 3.46 -19.95 -24.20
N TYR A 292 4.54 -19.36 -24.73
CA TYR A 292 5.83 -19.27 -24.05
C TYR A 292 5.73 -18.54 -22.70
N MET A 293 5.06 -17.38 -22.68
CA MET A 293 4.87 -16.59 -21.45
C MET A 293 4.05 -17.31 -20.37
N TYR A 294 3.11 -18.16 -20.79
CA TYR A 294 2.26 -18.94 -19.89
C TYR A 294 2.99 -20.19 -19.36
N GLN A 295 3.58 -20.97 -20.27
CA GLN A 295 3.99 -22.35 -20.02
C GLN A 295 5.48 -22.46 -19.69
N ASP A 296 6.32 -21.64 -20.33
CA ASP A 296 7.78 -21.78 -20.27
C ASP A 296 8.42 -20.78 -19.30
N CYS A 297 7.74 -19.67 -19.00
CA CYS A 297 8.19 -18.70 -18.00
C CYS A 297 7.70 -19.08 -16.59
N SER A 298 8.62 -19.03 -15.61
CA SER A 298 8.34 -19.26 -14.20
C SER A 298 8.88 -18.10 -13.35
N PRO A 299 8.02 -17.26 -12.74
CA PRO A 299 6.56 -17.33 -12.74
C PRO A 299 5.95 -16.98 -14.11
N PRO A 300 4.72 -17.44 -14.40
CA PRO A 300 4.01 -17.06 -15.63
C PRO A 300 3.84 -15.56 -15.77
N ILE A 301 3.90 -15.08 -17.01
CA ILE A 301 3.85 -13.66 -17.35
C ILE A 301 2.51 -13.36 -18.02
N VAL A 302 1.84 -12.31 -17.55
CA VAL A 302 0.65 -11.76 -18.21
C VAL A 302 1.01 -10.38 -18.75
N HIS A 303 0.92 -10.21 -20.07
CA HIS A 303 1.31 -9.01 -20.79
C HIS A 303 0.38 -7.82 -20.47
N ARG A 304 -0.94 -8.08 -20.39
CA ARG A 304 -2.03 -7.12 -20.11
C ARG A 304 -2.30 -6.05 -21.15
N ASP A 305 -1.47 -5.93 -22.18
CA ASP A 305 -1.65 -4.96 -23.26
C ASP A 305 -1.43 -5.55 -24.66
N ILE A 306 -1.98 -6.73 -24.93
CA ILE A 306 -1.92 -7.32 -26.28
C ILE A 306 -2.85 -6.53 -27.21
N SER A 307 -2.28 -5.86 -28.21
CA SER A 307 -2.98 -5.05 -29.21
C SER A 307 -2.16 -4.92 -30.50
N SER A 308 -2.76 -4.44 -31.59
CA SER A 308 -2.04 -4.24 -32.86
C SER A 308 -0.96 -3.15 -32.77
N SER A 309 -1.05 -2.24 -31.81
CA SER A 309 0.00 -1.23 -31.57
C SER A 309 1.22 -1.82 -30.87
N ASN A 310 1.05 -2.90 -30.11
CA ASN A 310 2.10 -3.55 -29.33
C ASN A 310 2.64 -4.83 -30.00
N VAL A 311 2.15 -5.19 -31.20
CA VAL A 311 2.77 -6.21 -32.05
C VAL A 311 3.58 -5.52 -33.13
N LEU A 312 4.89 -5.75 -33.12
CA LEU A 312 5.80 -5.21 -34.12
C LEU A 312 6.10 -6.25 -35.21
N LEU A 313 6.50 -5.76 -36.38
CA LEU A 313 6.87 -6.59 -37.53
C LEU A 313 8.32 -6.30 -37.94
N ASP A 314 9.10 -7.36 -38.13
CA ASP A 314 10.46 -7.24 -38.66
C ASP A 314 10.48 -7.17 -40.20
N SER A 315 11.67 -7.14 -40.80
CA SER A 315 11.84 -7.09 -42.25
C SER A 315 11.07 -8.19 -43.01
N GLU A 316 10.88 -9.36 -42.41
CA GLU A 316 10.23 -10.53 -43.01
C GLU A 316 8.73 -10.64 -42.66
N TYR A 317 8.15 -9.61 -42.02
CA TYR A 317 6.78 -9.61 -41.50
C TYR A 317 6.54 -10.67 -40.40
N GLU A 318 7.57 -11.08 -39.66
CA GLU A 318 7.36 -11.90 -38.48
C GLU A 318 6.87 -11.04 -37.31
N ALA A 319 5.78 -11.48 -36.69
CA ALA A 319 5.17 -10.78 -35.56
C ALA A 319 5.94 -11.01 -34.26
N ARG A 320 6.20 -9.90 -33.55
CA ARG A 320 6.89 -9.90 -32.26
C ARG A 320 6.11 -9.05 -31.26
N VAL A 321 5.71 -9.66 -30.14
CA VAL A 321 5.04 -8.97 -29.04
C VAL A 321 6.02 -8.03 -28.34
N SER A 322 5.59 -6.81 -28.08
CA SER A 322 6.38 -5.73 -27.51
C SER A 322 5.61 -4.98 -26.42
N ASP A 323 6.30 -4.07 -25.73
CA ASP A 323 5.76 -3.23 -24.64
C ASP A 323 5.22 -3.97 -23.42
N PHE A 324 6.13 -4.55 -22.66
CA PHE A 324 5.87 -5.17 -21.37
C PHE A 324 5.73 -4.15 -20.21
N GLY A 325 5.48 -2.87 -20.51
CA GLY A 325 5.49 -1.79 -19.52
C GLY A 325 4.46 -1.94 -18.38
N ILE A 326 3.37 -2.67 -18.62
CA ILE A 326 2.38 -3.02 -17.59
C ILE A 326 2.25 -4.52 -17.36
N ALA A 327 3.17 -5.32 -17.91
CA ALA A 327 3.17 -6.76 -17.74
C ALA A 327 3.32 -7.12 -16.26
N LYS A 328 2.74 -8.26 -15.86
CA LYS A 328 2.73 -8.72 -14.48
C LYS A 328 3.18 -10.17 -14.38
N LEU A 329 4.10 -10.41 -13.45
CA LEU A 329 4.53 -11.75 -13.04
C LEU A 329 3.53 -12.32 -12.03
N LEU A 330 2.94 -13.49 -12.31
CA LEU A 330 1.99 -14.15 -11.41
C LEU A 330 2.72 -14.93 -10.32
N LYS A 331 3.31 -14.21 -9.36
CA LYS A 331 4.01 -14.84 -8.22
C LYS A 331 2.99 -15.41 -7.23
N PRO A 332 3.14 -16.67 -6.77
CA PRO A 332 2.20 -17.31 -5.84
C PRO A 332 1.98 -16.52 -4.55
N ASP A 333 3.03 -15.87 -4.06
CA ASP A 333 3.04 -15.15 -2.79
C ASP A 333 2.64 -13.66 -2.93
N SER A 334 2.13 -13.24 -4.10
CA SER A 334 1.81 -11.84 -4.40
C SER A 334 0.34 -11.63 -4.76
N SER A 335 -0.16 -10.42 -4.52
CA SER A 335 -1.50 -10.05 -4.96
C SER A 335 -1.56 -9.93 -6.49
N ASN A 336 -2.46 -10.70 -7.10
CA ASN A 336 -2.75 -10.59 -8.53
C ASN A 336 -3.66 -9.39 -8.88
N PHE A 337 -4.10 -8.60 -7.89
CA PHE A 337 -4.88 -7.38 -8.13
C PHE A 337 -3.99 -6.22 -8.58
N THR A 338 -4.50 -5.37 -9.46
CA THR A 338 -3.77 -4.22 -10.02
C THR A 338 -4.75 -3.15 -10.48
N ALA A 339 -4.31 -1.90 -10.59
CA ALA A 339 -5.10 -0.87 -11.25
C ALA A 339 -5.45 -1.32 -12.69
N LEU A 340 -6.66 -0.99 -13.12
CA LEU A 340 -7.09 -1.24 -14.49
C LEU A 340 -6.12 -0.56 -15.47
N ALA A 341 -5.52 -1.35 -16.34
CA ALA A 341 -4.61 -0.90 -17.38
C ALA A 341 -4.72 -1.84 -18.60
N GLY A 342 -4.44 -1.31 -19.78
CA GLY A 342 -4.57 -1.98 -21.07
C GLY A 342 -5.31 -1.12 -22.09
N THR A 343 -5.22 -1.50 -23.37
CA THR A 343 -5.81 -0.77 -24.48
C THR A 343 -7.33 -0.97 -24.55
N TYR A 344 -8.11 0.12 -24.58
CA TYR A 344 -9.57 0.08 -24.72
C TYR A 344 -9.99 -0.72 -25.97
N GLY A 345 -10.98 -1.60 -25.82
CA GLY A 345 -11.41 -2.54 -26.87
C GLY A 345 -10.73 -3.91 -26.80
N TYR A 346 -9.54 -4.02 -26.20
CA TYR A 346 -8.82 -5.29 -26.01
C TYR A 346 -8.91 -5.83 -24.59
N VAL A 347 -9.24 -4.97 -23.61
CA VAL A 347 -9.32 -5.35 -22.20
C VAL A 347 -10.45 -6.37 -21.98
N ALA A 348 -10.10 -7.49 -21.36
CA ALA A 348 -11.05 -8.54 -21.00
C ALA A 348 -12.07 -8.04 -19.96
N PRO A 349 -13.36 -8.41 -20.10
CA PRO A 349 -14.41 -7.92 -19.22
C PRO A 349 -14.17 -8.31 -17.76
N GLU A 350 -13.69 -9.51 -17.48
CA GLU A 350 -13.37 -9.95 -16.12
C GLU A 350 -12.25 -9.12 -15.49
N LEU A 351 -11.25 -8.68 -16.26
CA LEU A 351 -10.21 -7.78 -15.77
C LEU A 351 -10.79 -6.40 -15.45
N ALA A 352 -11.67 -5.90 -16.32
CA ALA A 352 -12.34 -4.61 -16.15
C ALA A 352 -13.23 -4.57 -14.89
N TYR A 353 -13.98 -5.64 -14.60
CA TYR A 353 -14.87 -5.70 -13.44
C TYR A 353 -14.17 -6.05 -12.13
N THR A 354 -13.18 -6.95 -12.16
CA THR A 354 -12.61 -7.51 -10.93
C THR A 354 -11.26 -6.93 -10.55
N MET A 355 -10.57 -6.25 -11.48
CA MET A 355 -9.19 -5.80 -11.32
C MET A 355 -8.18 -6.93 -11.00
N LYS A 356 -8.57 -8.19 -11.21
CA LYS A 356 -7.76 -9.38 -10.97
C LYS A 356 -7.09 -9.80 -12.27
N VAL A 357 -5.76 -9.84 -12.27
CA VAL A 357 -4.98 -10.29 -13.44
C VAL A 357 -5.01 -11.81 -13.52
N MET A 358 -5.35 -12.32 -14.70
CA MET A 358 -5.33 -13.74 -15.05
C MET A 358 -4.71 -13.91 -16.43
N GLN A 359 -4.15 -15.09 -16.71
CA GLN A 359 -3.63 -15.43 -18.03
C GLN A 359 -4.70 -15.33 -19.12
N MET A 360 -5.96 -15.62 -18.78
CA MET A 360 -7.08 -15.56 -19.72
C MET A 360 -7.37 -14.15 -20.24
N CYS A 361 -6.91 -13.11 -19.54
CA CYS A 361 -7.06 -11.73 -20.00
C CYS A 361 -6.31 -11.50 -21.32
N ASP A 362 -5.08 -12.03 -21.45
CA ASP A 362 -4.31 -11.92 -22.69
C ASP A 362 -4.91 -12.79 -23.82
N VAL A 363 -5.54 -13.91 -23.48
CA VAL A 363 -6.23 -14.78 -24.45
C VAL A 363 -7.43 -14.06 -25.06
N TYR A 364 -8.19 -13.30 -24.25
CA TYR A 364 -9.26 -12.45 -24.75
C TYR A 364 -8.71 -11.37 -25.70
N SER A 365 -7.69 -10.62 -25.26
CA SER A 365 -7.05 -9.58 -26.07
C SER A 365 -6.48 -10.13 -27.38
N PHE A 366 -5.92 -11.34 -27.35
CA PHE A 366 -5.47 -12.08 -28.54
C PHE A 366 -6.61 -12.37 -29.51
N GLY A 367 -7.78 -12.77 -29.01
CA GLY A 367 -8.97 -12.98 -29.84
C GLY A 367 -9.38 -11.70 -30.59
N VAL A 368 -9.41 -10.57 -29.88
CA VAL A 368 -9.71 -9.25 -30.49
C VAL A 368 -8.67 -8.88 -31.55
N LEU A 369 -7.38 -9.07 -31.25
CA LEU A 369 -6.29 -8.81 -32.19
C LEU A 369 -6.37 -9.70 -33.45
N ALA A 370 -6.68 -10.99 -33.28
CA ALA A 370 -6.82 -11.91 -34.41
C ALA A 370 -7.96 -11.47 -35.34
N LEU A 371 -9.08 -11.03 -34.77
CA LEU A 371 -10.21 -10.48 -35.52
C LEU A 371 -9.82 -9.21 -36.29
N GLU A 372 -9.09 -8.29 -35.66
CA GLU A 372 -8.58 -7.08 -36.32
C GLU A 372 -7.62 -7.41 -37.47
N ILE A 373 -6.70 -8.36 -37.30
CA ILE A 373 -5.78 -8.79 -38.37
C ILE A 373 -6.54 -9.38 -39.55
N ILE A 374 -7.56 -10.22 -39.29
CA ILE A 374 -8.37 -10.85 -40.33
C ILE A 374 -9.18 -9.80 -41.09
N LYS A 375 -9.75 -8.82 -40.38
CA LYS A 375 -10.58 -7.76 -40.97
C LYS A 375 -9.78 -6.64 -41.61
N GLY A 376 -8.53 -6.44 -41.18
CA GLY A 376 -7.69 -5.32 -41.62
C GLY A 376 -8.01 -3.97 -40.97
N LYS A 377 -8.97 -3.91 -40.05
CA LYS A 377 -9.40 -2.68 -39.35
C LYS A 377 -9.82 -2.98 -37.91
N HIS A 378 -9.70 -1.98 -37.05
CA HIS A 378 -10.03 -2.09 -35.63
C HIS A 378 -11.54 -2.29 -35.39
N LEU A 379 -11.90 -3.27 -34.56
CA LEU A 379 -13.30 -3.68 -34.32
C LEU A 379 -14.17 -2.62 -33.60
N GLY A 380 -13.58 -1.60 -32.97
CA GLY A 380 -14.33 -0.55 -32.27
C GLY A 380 -15.33 0.20 -33.16
N GLU A 381 -15.02 0.37 -34.45
CA GLU A 381 -15.94 0.95 -35.43
C GLU A 381 -17.10 -0.01 -35.76
N TYR A 382 -16.84 -1.32 -35.76
CA TYR A 382 -17.82 -2.36 -36.08
C TYR A 382 -18.76 -2.71 -34.92
N ILE A 383 -18.29 -2.64 -33.67
CA ILE A 383 -19.15 -2.81 -32.48
C ILE A 383 -20.25 -1.74 -32.47
N THR A 384 -19.95 -0.53 -32.92
CA THR A 384 -20.95 0.54 -33.07
C THR A 384 -21.99 0.20 -34.15
N VAL A 385 -21.57 -0.46 -35.24
CA VAL A 385 -22.46 -0.93 -36.31
C VAL A 385 -23.33 -2.11 -35.83
N LEU A 386 -22.75 -3.08 -35.13
CA LEU A 386 -23.47 -4.22 -34.55
C LEU A 386 -24.48 -3.80 -33.48
N ALA A 387 -24.06 -2.91 -32.57
CA ALA A 387 -24.91 -2.42 -31.47
C ALA A 387 -26.10 -1.56 -31.97
N ASN A 388 -25.94 -0.90 -33.12
CA ASN A 388 -26.99 -0.09 -33.74
C ASN A 388 -27.88 -0.87 -34.72
N SER A 389 -27.54 -2.13 -35.04
CA SER A 389 -28.37 -2.97 -35.91
C SER A 389 -29.51 -3.62 -35.11
N SER A 390 -30.67 -2.96 -35.05
CA SER A 390 -31.89 -3.50 -34.43
C SER A 390 -32.58 -4.60 -35.24
N THR A 391 -31.98 -5.05 -36.34
CA THR A 391 -32.52 -6.08 -37.24
C THR A 391 -31.37 -6.96 -37.76
N MET A 392 -31.05 -8.05 -37.07
CA MET A 392 -30.17 -9.08 -37.61
C MET A 392 -30.89 -10.42 -37.61
N ASP A 393 -31.78 -10.56 -38.59
CA ASP A 393 -32.07 -11.84 -39.21
C ASP A 393 -31.26 -11.86 -40.51
N HIS A 394 -30.06 -12.43 -40.51
CA HIS A 394 -29.34 -12.96 -41.67
C HIS A 394 -28.02 -13.63 -41.26
N HIS A 395 -27.74 -14.80 -41.86
CA HIS A 395 -26.46 -15.50 -41.79
C HIS A 395 -25.30 -14.57 -42.17
N VAL A 396 -24.52 -14.11 -41.19
CA VAL A 396 -23.22 -13.46 -41.43
C VAL A 396 -22.28 -14.49 -42.03
N GLN A 397 -21.87 -14.31 -43.29
CA GLN A 397 -20.89 -15.21 -43.93
C GLN A 397 -19.47 -14.74 -43.59
N LEU A 398 -18.52 -15.68 -43.52
CA LEU A 398 -17.11 -15.36 -43.22
C LEU A 398 -16.54 -14.33 -44.21
N SER A 399 -17.00 -14.33 -45.47
CA SER A 399 -16.63 -13.35 -46.50
C SER A 399 -16.90 -11.91 -46.08
N ASP A 400 -17.98 -11.66 -45.33
CA ASP A 400 -18.35 -10.32 -44.86
C ASP A 400 -17.37 -9.82 -43.77
N PHE A 401 -16.63 -10.75 -43.16
CA PHE A 401 -15.65 -10.49 -42.10
C PHE A 401 -14.20 -10.40 -42.61
N LEU A 402 -13.92 -10.74 -43.86
CA LEU A 402 -12.56 -10.63 -44.41
C LEU A 402 -12.21 -9.18 -44.78
N ASP A 403 -10.91 -8.89 -44.83
CA ASP A 403 -10.37 -7.62 -45.32
C ASP A 403 -10.62 -7.46 -46.82
N GLU A 404 -11.30 -6.38 -47.20
CA GLU A 404 -11.58 -6.01 -48.60
C GLU A 404 -10.31 -5.71 -49.41
N CYS A 405 -9.19 -5.40 -48.74
CA CYS A 405 -7.91 -5.12 -49.38
C CYS A 405 -7.20 -6.39 -49.88
N LEU A 406 -7.65 -7.59 -49.47
CA LEU A 406 -7.07 -8.86 -49.91
C LEU A 406 -7.77 -9.35 -51.20
N PRO A 407 -7.02 -9.77 -52.23
CA PRO A 407 -7.63 -10.46 -53.35
C PRO A 407 -8.26 -11.77 -52.85
N TYR A 408 -9.56 -11.94 -53.06
CA TYR A 408 -10.26 -13.18 -52.74
C TYR A 408 -9.49 -14.37 -53.33
N GLN A 409 -9.07 -15.31 -52.48
CA GLN A 409 -8.62 -16.60 -52.96
C GLN A 409 -9.79 -17.25 -53.68
N LYS A 410 -9.69 -17.41 -55.01
CA LYS A 410 -10.51 -18.40 -55.70
C LYS A 410 -10.16 -19.75 -55.09
N ILE A 411 -11.09 -20.29 -54.33
CA ILE A 411 -11.07 -21.69 -53.93
C ILE A 411 -11.28 -22.45 -55.25
N GLU A 412 -10.21 -23.02 -55.81
CA GLU A 412 -10.30 -24.06 -56.83
C GLU A 412 -10.43 -25.43 -56.17
#